data_AF-A0A7W6A1Y6-F1
#
_entry.id   AF-A0A7W6A1Y6-F1
#
_cell.length_a   1.000
_cell.length_b   1.000
_cell.length_c   1.000
_cell.angle_alpha   90.00
_cell.angle_beta   90.00
_cell.angle_gamma   90.00
#
_symmetry.space_group_name_H-M   'P 1'
#
loop_
_entity.id
_entity.type
_entity.pdbx_description
1 polymer ?
#
loop_
_entity_poly.entity_id
_entity_poly.type
_entity_poly.pdbx_seq_one_letter_code
_entity_poly.pdbx_strand_id
1 'polypeptide(L)' 'MRLSLPEAAMRPCALAILPAEPTAGDLDAAYVQRGAQILACDGARRLAVETLLAERAMQDAHISEAAKDRP' A
#
# COMPACT_ATOMS: atom_id res chain seq x y z
N MET A 1 -20.70 -4.65 1.12
CA MET A 1 -19.92 -4.94 -0.10
C MET A 1 -18.45 -4.79 0.22
N ARG A 2 -17.56 -5.68 -0.26
CA ARG A 2 -16.14 -5.68 0.12
C ARG A 2 -15.24 -5.87 -1.09
N LEU A 3 -14.19 -5.07 -1.21
CA LEU A 3 -13.13 -5.18 -2.20
C LEU A 3 -11.96 -6.00 -1.65
N SER A 4 -11.30 -6.74 -2.53
CA SER A 4 -10.03 -7.39 -2.22
C SER A 4 -8.89 -6.38 -2.34
N LEU A 5 -8.00 -6.35 -1.34
CA LEU A 5 -6.77 -5.59 -1.44
C LEU A 5 -5.85 -6.18 -2.53
N PRO A 6 -5.19 -5.34 -3.36
CA PRO A 6 -4.16 -5.81 -4.27
C PRO A 6 -3.02 -6.51 -3.52
N GLU A 7 -2.48 -7.60 -4.08
CA GLU A 7 -1.37 -8.36 -3.49
C GLU A 7 -0.18 -7.47 -3.12
N ALA A 8 0.20 -6.55 -4.02
CA ALA A 8 1.28 -5.61 -3.79
C ALA A 8 1.09 -4.77 -2.51
N ALA A 9 -0.15 -4.42 -2.17
CA ALA A 9 -0.48 -3.62 -0.99
C ALA A 9 -0.46 -4.42 0.33
N MET A 10 -0.53 -5.75 0.24
CA MET A 10 -0.50 -6.66 1.39
C MET A 10 0.90 -7.18 1.71
N ARG A 11 1.84 -7.08 0.76
CA ARG A 11 3.22 -7.49 1.01
C ARG A 11 3.95 -6.52 1.94
N PRO A 12 4.87 -7.01 2.80
CA PRO A 12 5.78 -6.14 3.53
C PRO A 12 6.64 -5.30 2.58
N CYS A 13 6.98 -4.07 2.99
CA CYS A 13 7.99 -3.31 2.26
C CYS A 13 9.32 -4.04 2.27
N ALA A 14 10.02 -4.04 1.14
CA ALA A 14 11.42 -4.41 1.12
C ALA A 14 12.24 -3.42 1.96
N LEU A 15 13.22 -3.95 2.69
CA LEU A 15 14.19 -3.18 3.46
C LEU A 15 15.59 -3.63 3.04
N ALA A 16 16.45 -2.67 2.69
CA ALA A 16 17.85 -2.94 2.45
C ALA A 16 18.50 -3.39 3.77
N ILE A 17 19.12 -4.57 3.75
CA ILE A 17 19.81 -5.15 4.90
C ILE A 17 21.30 -5.17 4.60
N LEU A 18 22.09 -4.72 5.56
CA LEU A 18 23.54 -4.73 5.49
C LEU A 18 24.09 -6.09 5.94
N PRO A 19 25.27 -6.50 5.44
CA PRO A 19 26.00 -7.62 6.02
C PRO A 19 26.40 -7.31 7.47
N ALA A 20 26.82 -8.35 8.22
CA ALA A 20 27.15 -8.22 9.64
C ALA A 20 28.31 -7.23 9.92
N GLU A 21 29.30 -7.18 9.02
CA GLU A 21 30.41 -6.24 9.05
C GLU A 21 30.39 -5.40 7.76
N PRO A 22 29.59 -4.32 7.71
CA PRO A 22 29.43 -3.53 6.50
C PRO A 22 30.63 -2.62 6.23
N THR A 23 30.99 -2.51 4.95
CA THR A 23 31.92 -1.51 4.44
C THR A 23 31.19 -0.20 4.13
N ALA A 24 31.94 0.88 3.88
CA ALA A 24 31.38 2.12 3.38
C ALA A 24 30.64 1.94 2.04
N GLY A 25 31.17 1.08 1.14
CA GLY A 25 30.52 0.77 -0.13
C GLY A 25 29.18 0.05 0.04
N ASP A 26 29.04 -0.80 1.06
CA ASP A 26 27.76 -1.45 1.38
C ASP A 26 26.72 -0.44 1.84
N LEU A 27 27.14 0.59 2.59
CA LEU A 27 26.26 1.68 3.03
C LEU A 27 25.76 2.50 1.84
N ASP A 28 26.64 2.87 0.92
CA ASP A 28 26.27 3.64 -0.27
C ASP A 28 25.29 2.86 -1.16
N ALA A 29 25.57 1.57 -1.38
CA ALA A 29 24.69 0.69 -2.14
C ALA A 29 23.32 0.54 -1.46
N ALA A 30 23.30 0.30 -0.14
CA ALA A 30 22.06 0.17 0.62
C ALA A 30 21.26 1.48 0.64
N TYR A 31 21.92 2.64 0.69
CA TYR A 31 21.29 3.95 0.65
C TYR A 31 20.56 4.18 -0.69
N VAL A 32 21.23 3.92 -1.82
CA VAL A 32 20.63 4.04 -3.14
C VAL A 32 19.48 3.05 -3.32
N GLN A 33 19.69 1.78 -2.93
CA GLN A 33 18.65 0.75 -2.99
C GLN A 33 17.42 1.14 -2.15
N ARG A 34 17.64 1.73 -0.97
CA ARG A 34 16.55 2.15 -0.08
C ARG A 34 15.66 3.20 -0.72
N GLY A 35 16.21 4.13 -1.50
CA GLY A 35 15.41 5.11 -2.25
C GLY A 35 14.38 4.45 -3.17
N ALA A 36 14.81 3.47 -3.96
CA ALA A 36 13.91 2.73 -4.85
C ALA A 36 12.85 1.91 -4.06
N GLN A 37 13.24 1.28 -2.96
CA GLN A 37 12.33 0.52 -2.11
C GLN A 37 11.24 1.40 -1.47
N ILE A 38 11.57 2.62 -1.06
CA ILE A 38 10.60 3.58 -0.50
C ILE A 38 9.55 3.93 -1.55
N LEU A 39 9.96 4.33 -2.76
CA LEU A 39 9.03 4.70 -3.82
C LEU A 39 8.09 3.54 -4.18
N ALA A 40 8.63 2.33 -4.29
CA ALA A 40 7.83 1.14 -4.55
C ALA A 40 6.84 0.86 -3.41
N CYS A 41 7.26 0.96 -2.15
CA CYS A 41 6.37 0.68 -1.04
C CYS A 41 5.29 1.76 -0.85
N ASP A 42 5.60 3.03 -1.11
CA ASP A 42 4.61 4.10 -1.04
C ASP A 42 3.55 3.95 -2.13
N GLY A 43 3.94 3.52 -3.33
CA GLY A 43 3.00 3.12 -4.38
C GLY A 43 2.10 1.98 -3.93
N ALA A 44 2.66 0.93 -3.33
CA ALA A 44 1.90 -0.19 -2.80
C ALA A 44 0.93 0.21 -1.68
N ARG A 45 1.35 1.08 -0.75
CA ARG A 45 0.48 1.60 0.31
C ARG A 45 -0.66 2.44 -0.23
N ARG A 46 -0.40 3.23 -1.27
CA ARG A 46 -1.44 4.03 -1.93
C ARG A 46 -2.58 3.15 -2.44
N LEU A 47 -2.26 2.00 -3.02
CA LEU A 47 -3.27 1.03 -3.49
C LEU A 47 -4.20 0.56 -2.35
N ALA A 48 -3.68 0.34 -1.14
CA ALA A 48 -4.53 -0.02 0.01
C ALA A 48 -5.52 1.09 0.36
N VAL A 49 -5.05 2.34 0.39
CA VAL A 49 -5.88 3.51 0.69
C VAL A 49 -6.93 3.72 -0.39
N GLU A 50 -6.54 3.68 -1.66
CA GLU A 50 -7.45 3.82 -2.79
C GLU A 50 -8.53 2.74 -2.79
N THR A 51 -8.15 1.48 -2.53
CA THR A 51 -9.09 0.36 -2.42
C THR A 51 -10.07 0.59 -1.27
N LEU A 52 -9.60 1.03 -0.10
CA LEU A 52 -10.46 1.31 1.05
C LEU A 52 -11.45 2.45 0.77
N LEU A 53 -10.99 3.52 0.12
CA LEU A 53 -11.84 4.65 -0.24
C LEU A 53 -12.90 4.25 -1.28
N ALA A 54 -12.51 3.45 -2.28
CA ALA A 54 -13.44 2.91 -3.26
C ALA A 54 -14.48 2.00 -2.61
N GLU A 55 -14.06 1.11 -1.69
CA GLU A 55 -14.98 0.26 -0.94
C GLU A 55 -16.02 1.07 -0.16
N ARG A 56 -15.57 2.10 0.56
CA ARG A 56 -16.47 3.00 1.32
C ARG A 56 -17.45 3.72 0.41
N ALA A 57 -16.98 4.29 -0.70
CA ALA A 57 -17.84 4.98 -1.65
C ALA A 57 -18.96 4.08 -2.18
N MET A 58 -18.68 2.80 -2.46
CA MET A 58 -19.70 1.85 -2.91
C MET A 58 -20.67 1.47 -1.79
N GLN A 59 -20.19 1.33 -0.55
CA GLN A 59 -21.05 1.07 0.60
C GLN A 59 -22.00 2.25 0.85
N ASP A 60 -21.48 3.48 0.81
CA ASP A 60 -22.25 4.70 1.00
C ASP A 60 -23.31 4.86 -0.10
N ALA A 61 -22.95 4.59 -1.37
CA ALA A 61 -23.89 4.59 -2.48
C ALA A 61 -25.01 3.56 -2.26
N HIS A 62 -24.67 2.33 -1.87
CA HIS A 62 -25.66 1.30 -1.59
C HIS A 62 -26.60 1.67 -0.43
N ILE A 63 -26.08 2.28 0.64
CA ILE A 63 -26.90 2.77 1.76
C ILE A 63 -27.85 3.89 1.30
N SER A 64 -27.35 4.81 0.47
CA SER A 64 -28.17 5.91 -0.07
C SER A 64 -29.31 5.39 -0.93
N GLU A 65 -29.05 4.44 -1.83
CA GLU A 65 -30.09 3.82 -2.65
C GLU A 65 -31.12 3.08 -1.78
N ALA A 66 -30.67 2.25 -0.83
CA ALA A 66 -31.56 1.54 0.08
C ALA A 66 -32.40 2.46 0.97
N ALA A 67 -31.95 3.70 1.23
CA ALA A 67 -32.73 4.70 1.95
C ALA A 67 -33.81 5.34 1.09
N LYS A 68 -33.59 5.50 -0.23
CA LYS A 68 -34.59 6.02 -1.16
C LYS A 68 -35.75 5.04 -1.37
N ASP A 69 -35.47 3.75 -1.30
CA ASP A 69 -36.47 2.68 -1.48
C ASP A 69 -37.30 2.40 -0.20
N ARG A 70 -37.04 3.13 0.89
CA ARG A 70 -37.79 2.99 2.15
C ARG A 70 -39.07 3.83 2.08
N PRO A 71 -40.26 3.23 2.32
CA PRO A 71 -41.53 3.94 2.27
C PRO A 71 -41.67 5.01 3.37
#